data_AF-A0A084EGH2-F1
#
_entry.id   AF-A0A084EGH2-F1
#
_cell.length_a   1.000
_cell.length_b   1.000
_cell.length_c   1.000
_cell.angle_alpha   90.00
_cell.angle_beta   90.00
_cell.angle_gamma   90.00
#
_symmetry.space_group_name_H-M   'P 1'
#
loop_
_entity.id
_entity.type
_entity.pdbx_description
1 polymer ?
#
loop_
_entity_poly.entity_id
_entity_poly.type
_entity_poly.pdbx_seq_one_letter_code
_entity_poly.pdbx_strand_id
1 'polypeptide(L)'
;MSRNKKTLIKISIGFTILPFLILPALFFINNNPKNLNLVIPSGFDVYDNLNNDKETKTKKLLMALIDEIFKNSKIEQQEFIKKQQEHKEILASKAKELTSKYLKNQNSENLKEIKDFYSENWLFVFKNLDKFEVKFVDFWKLEANNKKQLHSKEFLKAIDKKEKPKTNYLFSDSNLDLVQTGKENEDLTNLSVIYLKKDKFIIRTLVKNDSKKLEIDKFILFYESPVTRINIDTISDAIHLGVFHNQQDAFISTFEKHIVNEYGYPWDGILLWKEK
;
A
#
# COMPACT_ATOMS: atom_id res chain seq x y z
N MET A 1 25.30 -42.69 54.81
CA MET A 1 24.31 -41.66 54.43
C MET A 1 24.88 -40.23 54.57
N SER A 2 26.07 -39.93 54.00
CA SER A 2 26.78 -38.65 54.24
C SER A 2 27.28 -37.91 52.99
N ARG A 3 27.08 -38.44 51.78
CA ARG A 3 27.60 -37.82 50.54
C ARG A 3 26.70 -36.75 49.90
N ASN A 4 25.41 -36.66 50.26
CA ASN A 4 24.48 -35.71 49.63
C ASN A 4 24.36 -34.33 50.32
N LYS A 5 24.81 -34.16 51.57
CA LYS A 5 24.70 -32.86 52.26
C LYS A 5 25.71 -31.82 51.75
N LYS A 6 26.91 -32.25 51.35
CA LYS A 6 27.96 -31.33 50.87
C LYS A 6 27.66 -30.71 49.50
N THR A 7 26.88 -31.38 48.66
CA THR A 7 26.50 -30.91 47.32
C THR A 7 25.35 -29.89 47.37
N LEU A 8 24.37 -30.11 48.25
CA LEU A 8 23.25 -29.20 48.47
C LEU A 8 23.68 -27.85 49.07
N ILE A 9 24.67 -27.86 49.99
CA ILE A 9 25.21 -26.61 50.58
C ILE A 9 25.93 -25.77 49.52
N LYS A 10 26.61 -26.39 48.55
CA LYS A 10 27.33 -25.66 47.48
C LYS A 10 26.38 -24.97 46.49
N ILE A 11 25.21 -25.56 46.21
CA ILE A 11 24.20 -24.98 45.31
C ILE A 11 23.47 -23.81 46.00
N SER A 12 23.24 -23.90 47.31
CA SER A 12 22.61 -22.82 48.09
C SER A 12 23.48 -21.56 48.20
N ILE A 13 24.81 -21.70 48.24
CA ILE A 13 25.73 -20.54 48.31
C ILE A 13 25.80 -19.80 46.96
N GLY A 14 25.67 -20.51 45.83
CA GLY A 14 25.67 -19.91 44.50
C GLY A 14 24.46 -19.00 44.24
N PHE A 15 23.28 -19.34 44.77
CA PHE A 15 22.07 -18.53 44.62
C PHE A 15 22.03 -17.28 45.51
N THR A 16 22.77 -17.26 46.62
CA THR A 16 22.86 -16.08 47.49
C THR A 16 23.77 -14.97 46.94
N ILE A 17 24.67 -15.26 46.00
CA ILE A 17 25.62 -14.28 45.44
C ILE A 17 25.08 -13.63 44.15
N LEU A 18 24.15 -14.29 43.45
CA LEU A 18 23.55 -13.80 42.21
C LEU A 18 22.91 -12.40 42.32
N PRO A 19 22.23 -12.01 43.43
CA PRO A 19 21.66 -10.67 43.56
C PRO A 19 22.73 -9.57 43.68
N PHE A 20 23.91 -9.88 44.24
CA PHE A 20 25.00 -8.93 44.44
C PHE A 20 25.80 -8.63 43.17
N LEU A 21 25.70 -9.47 42.14
CA LEU A 21 26.32 -9.21 40.83
C LEU A 21 25.47 -8.29 39.94
N ILE A 22 24.16 -8.19 40.18
CA ILE A 22 23.24 -7.38 39.38
C ILE A 22 23.03 -5.98 40.00
N LEU A 23 23.19 -5.85 41.32
CA LEU A 23 23.05 -4.58 42.04
C LEU A 23 24.00 -3.45 41.57
N PRO A 24 25.28 -3.70 41.24
CA PRO A 24 26.15 -2.64 40.73
C PRO A 24 25.68 -2.07 39.38
N ALA A 25 25.05 -2.88 38.53
CA ALA A 25 24.55 -2.44 37.23
C ALA A 25 23.33 -1.50 37.35
N LEU A 26 22.54 -1.63 38.43
CA LEU A 26 21.41 -0.75 38.71
C LEU A 26 21.83 0.58 39.36
N PHE A 27 23.01 0.64 39.99
CA PHE A 27 23.58 1.89 40.52
C PHE A 27 24.21 2.81 39.46
N PHE A 28 24.45 2.31 38.23
CA PHE A 28 24.87 3.14 37.10
C PHE A 28 23.70 3.79 36.34
N ILE A 29 22.45 3.56 36.75
CA ILE A 29 21.30 4.30 36.23
C ILE A 29 21.18 5.60 37.05
N ASN A 30 21.99 6.59 36.65
CA ASN A 30 22.01 7.93 37.24
C ASN A 30 20.66 8.64 37.01
N ASN A 31 19.96 8.98 38.10
CA ASN A 31 18.61 9.59 38.13
C ASN A 31 18.60 11.13 37.90
N ASN A 32 19.39 11.64 36.95
CA ASN A 32 19.33 13.05 36.57
C ASN A 32 19.05 13.21 35.06
N PRO A 33 17.77 13.29 34.64
CA PRO A 33 17.38 13.38 33.23
C PRO A 33 17.49 14.80 32.65
N LYS A 34 18.36 15.64 33.20
CA LYS A 34 18.57 17.02 32.72
C LYS A 34 20.02 17.15 32.29
N ASN A 35 20.23 17.09 30.97
CA ASN A 35 21.51 17.23 30.26
C ASN A 35 22.30 15.94 29.97
N LEU A 36 21.64 14.92 29.44
CA LEU A 36 22.32 14.02 28.50
C LEU A 36 22.33 14.69 27.13
N ASN A 37 23.24 15.65 26.94
CA ASN A 37 23.69 15.95 25.59
C ASN A 37 24.43 14.71 25.11
N LEU A 38 23.75 13.88 24.32
CA LEU A 38 24.39 12.81 23.56
C LEU A 38 25.47 13.49 22.71
N VAL A 39 26.70 13.48 23.20
CA VAL A 39 27.87 13.87 22.40
C VAL A 39 28.04 12.76 21.39
N ILE A 40 27.54 13.01 20.17
CA ILE A 40 27.78 12.15 19.02
C ILE A 40 29.30 12.09 18.85
N PRO A 41 29.92 10.90 18.88
CA PRO A 41 31.36 10.80 18.69
C PRO A 41 31.73 11.40 17.33
N SER A 42 32.71 12.30 17.30
CA SER A 42 33.18 12.91 16.05
C SER A 42 33.65 11.81 15.09
N GLY A 43 33.01 11.71 13.92
CA GLY A 43 33.25 10.65 12.94
C GLY A 43 32.01 9.80 12.60
N PHE A 44 30.91 9.95 13.34
CA PHE A 44 29.61 9.38 12.98
C PHE A 44 28.67 10.50 12.53
N ASP A 45 28.57 10.71 11.22
CA ASP A 45 27.46 11.47 10.65
C ASP A 45 26.17 10.70 10.95
N VAL A 46 25.37 11.19 11.89
CA VAL A 46 23.97 10.76 12.01
C VAL A 46 23.23 11.39 10.84
N TYR A 47 23.18 10.67 9.72
CA TYR A 47 22.32 11.03 8.61
C TYR A 47 20.86 10.85 9.03
N ASP A 48 20.20 11.95 9.35
CA ASP A 48 18.74 12.01 9.53
C ASP A 48 18.06 11.88 8.14
N ASN A 49 18.21 10.70 7.51
CA ASN A 49 17.89 10.48 6.09
C ASN A 49 16.67 9.56 5.84
N LEU A 50 16.01 9.06 6.89
CA LEU A 50 14.94 8.06 6.72
C LEU A 50 13.76 8.57 5.88
N ASN A 51 13.43 9.86 5.96
CA ASN A 51 12.39 10.47 5.11
C ASN A 51 12.89 10.81 3.70
N ASN A 52 14.14 11.29 3.60
CA ASN A 52 14.75 11.64 2.32
C ASN A 52 14.91 10.40 1.42
N ASP A 53 15.18 9.23 2.01
CA ASP A 53 15.26 7.96 1.28
C ASP A 53 13.91 7.53 0.70
N LYS A 54 12.81 7.63 1.46
CA LYS A 54 11.47 7.26 0.97
C LYS A 54 10.96 8.19 -0.13
N GLU A 55 11.17 9.50 0.01
CA GLU A 55 10.78 10.46 -1.02
C GLU A 55 11.63 10.28 -2.29
N THR A 56 12.95 10.11 -2.13
CA THR A 56 13.86 9.82 -3.24
C THR A 56 13.51 8.52 -3.94
N LYS A 57 13.20 7.45 -3.18
CA LYS A 57 12.72 6.18 -3.71
C LYS A 57 11.43 6.36 -4.50
N THR A 58 10.46 7.08 -3.95
CA THR A 58 9.18 7.37 -4.61
C THR A 58 9.41 8.13 -5.92
N LYS A 59 10.28 9.14 -5.92
CA LYS A 59 10.65 9.87 -7.13
C LYS A 59 11.27 8.95 -8.18
N LYS A 60 12.17 8.04 -7.80
CA LYS A 60 12.76 7.04 -8.70
C LYS A 60 11.70 6.11 -9.29
N LEU A 61 10.81 5.57 -8.45
CA LEU A 61 9.70 4.70 -8.89
C LEU A 61 8.78 5.41 -9.89
N LEU A 62 8.39 6.65 -9.60
CA LEU A 62 7.54 7.44 -10.49
C LEU A 62 8.25 7.79 -11.79
N MET A 63 9.54 8.15 -11.76
CA MET A 63 10.29 8.42 -12.99
C MET A 63 10.42 7.17 -13.86
N ALA A 64 10.70 6.00 -13.27
CA ALA A 64 10.74 4.74 -14.01
C ALA A 64 9.39 4.43 -14.67
N LEU A 65 8.27 4.67 -13.98
CA LEU A 65 6.94 4.53 -14.56
C LEU A 65 6.69 5.50 -15.73
N ILE A 66 7.08 6.77 -15.58
CA ILE A 66 6.98 7.76 -16.66
C ILE A 66 7.84 7.34 -17.86
N ASP A 67 9.07 6.87 -17.62
CA ASP A 67 9.96 6.41 -18.68
C ASP A 67 9.37 5.20 -19.43
N GLU A 68 8.72 4.26 -18.73
CA GLU A 68 8.06 3.12 -19.38
C GLU A 68 6.85 3.56 -20.23
N ILE A 69 5.97 4.40 -19.68
CA ILE A 69 4.76 4.86 -20.39
C ILE A 69 5.12 5.69 -21.62
N PHE A 70 6.13 6.56 -21.51
CA PHE A 70 6.52 7.48 -22.57
C PHE A 70 7.80 7.06 -23.31
N LYS A 71 8.18 5.77 -23.25
CA LYS A 71 9.45 5.25 -23.83
C LYS A 71 9.72 5.67 -25.27
N ASN A 72 8.65 5.86 -26.05
CA ASN A 72 8.72 6.22 -27.46
C ASN A 72 8.59 7.73 -27.77
N SER A 73 8.43 8.60 -26.77
CA SER A 73 8.33 10.06 -27.00
C SER A 73 8.78 10.90 -25.79
N LYS A 74 9.99 11.44 -25.88
CA LYS A 74 10.55 12.33 -24.84
C LYS A 74 9.82 13.68 -24.76
N ILE A 75 9.30 14.17 -25.88
CA ILE A 75 8.57 15.44 -25.96
C ILE A 75 7.26 15.34 -25.19
N GLU A 76 6.43 14.34 -25.50
CA GLU A 76 5.17 14.07 -24.78
C GLU A 76 5.43 13.86 -23.28
N GLN A 77 6.52 13.17 -22.94
CA GLN A 77 6.94 12.97 -21.56
C GLN A 77 7.16 14.30 -20.82
N GLN A 78 7.93 15.20 -21.42
CA GLN A 78 8.24 16.51 -20.84
C GLN A 78 6.99 17.39 -20.73
N GLU A 79 6.16 17.41 -21.76
CA GLU A 79 4.87 18.12 -21.75
C GLU A 79 3.95 17.61 -20.66
N PHE A 80 3.85 16.28 -20.51
CA PHE A 80 3.07 15.64 -19.46
C PHE A 80 3.60 16.05 -18.07
N ILE A 81 4.90 15.89 -17.80
CA ILE A 81 5.49 16.27 -16.51
C ILE A 81 5.23 17.75 -16.20
N LYS A 82 5.44 18.62 -17.19
CA LYS A 82 5.25 20.08 -17.06
C LYS A 82 3.80 20.42 -16.73
N LYS A 83 2.83 19.89 -17.49
CA LYS A 83 1.38 20.08 -17.25
C LYS A 83 1.00 19.69 -15.82
N GLN A 84 1.53 18.57 -15.32
CA GLN A 84 1.22 18.07 -13.97
C GLN A 84 1.84 18.92 -12.85
N GLN A 85 2.95 19.62 -13.12
CA GLN A 85 3.63 20.46 -12.13
C GLN A 85 3.09 21.90 -12.13
N GLU A 86 2.96 22.51 -13.30
CA GLU A 86 2.55 23.92 -13.44
C GLU A 86 1.07 24.13 -13.10
N HIS A 87 0.22 23.14 -13.37
CA HIS A 87 -1.23 23.24 -13.12
C HIS A 87 -1.66 22.66 -11.77
N LYS A 88 -0.74 22.44 -10.82
CA LYS A 88 -1.03 21.74 -9.55
C LYS A 88 -2.25 22.30 -8.81
N GLU A 89 -2.37 23.61 -8.71
CA GLU A 89 -3.50 24.27 -8.00
C GLU A 89 -4.83 24.13 -8.75
N ILE A 90 -4.79 24.14 -10.09
CA ILE A 90 -5.96 23.89 -10.94
C ILE A 90 -6.41 22.43 -10.78
N LEU A 91 -5.47 21.49 -10.81
CA LEU A 91 -5.75 20.07 -10.61
C LEU A 91 -6.30 19.78 -9.20
N ALA A 92 -5.76 20.44 -8.17
CA ALA A 92 -6.28 20.34 -6.80
C ALA A 92 -7.70 20.90 -6.69
N SER A 93 -7.97 22.04 -7.31
CA SER A 93 -9.31 22.63 -7.35
C SER A 93 -10.31 21.73 -8.07
N LYS A 94 -9.90 21.13 -9.20
CA LYS A 94 -10.74 20.18 -9.94
C LYS A 94 -11.00 18.89 -9.14
N ALA A 95 -10.00 18.37 -8.45
CA ALA A 95 -10.15 17.20 -7.59
C ALA A 95 -11.15 17.45 -6.45
N LYS A 96 -11.14 18.64 -5.84
CA LYS A 96 -12.13 19.07 -4.84
C LYS A 96 -13.53 19.16 -5.43
N GLU A 97 -13.68 19.84 -6.57
CA GLU A 97 -14.95 19.97 -7.27
C GLU A 97 -15.58 18.59 -7.56
N LEU A 98 -14.80 17.67 -8.14
CA LEU A 98 -15.23 16.32 -8.45
C LEU A 98 -15.57 15.52 -7.18
N THR A 99 -14.79 15.69 -6.12
CA THR A 99 -15.08 15.08 -4.81
C THR A 99 -16.43 15.54 -4.28
N SER A 100 -16.67 16.85 -4.22
CA SER A 100 -17.94 17.40 -3.74
C SER A 100 -19.11 17.00 -4.65
N LYS A 101 -18.90 16.90 -5.97
CA LYS A 101 -19.91 16.41 -6.93
C LYS A 101 -20.30 14.96 -6.63
N TYR A 102 -19.31 14.08 -6.44
CA TYR A 102 -19.54 12.67 -6.11
C TYR A 102 -20.19 12.49 -4.74
N LEU A 103 -19.77 13.25 -3.73
CA LEU A 103 -20.37 13.18 -2.39
C LEU A 103 -21.84 13.63 -2.38
N LYS A 104 -22.22 14.59 -3.24
CA LYS A 104 -23.62 15.01 -3.43
C LYS A 104 -24.45 13.95 -4.15
N ASN A 105 -23.87 13.24 -5.12
CA ASN A 105 -24.57 12.20 -5.88
C ASN A 105 -23.62 11.04 -6.21
N GLN A 106 -23.69 9.97 -5.42
CA GLN A 106 -22.80 8.81 -5.53
C GLN A 106 -23.28 7.86 -6.63
N ASN A 107 -23.11 8.27 -7.89
CA ASN A 107 -23.51 7.49 -9.06
C ASN A 107 -22.32 7.08 -9.93
N SER A 108 -22.56 6.21 -10.90
CA SER A 108 -21.54 5.66 -11.80
C SER A 108 -20.91 6.71 -12.72
N GLU A 109 -21.67 7.72 -13.12
CA GLU A 109 -21.19 8.82 -13.97
C GLU A 109 -20.15 9.68 -13.24
N ASN A 110 -20.45 10.13 -12.02
CA ASN A 110 -19.54 10.90 -11.19
C ASN A 110 -18.31 10.09 -10.79
N LEU A 111 -18.47 8.79 -10.51
CA LEU A 111 -17.35 7.88 -10.28
C LEU A 111 -16.45 7.80 -11.52
N LYS A 112 -17.03 7.70 -12.72
CA LYS A 112 -16.30 7.67 -13.98
C LYS A 112 -15.55 8.98 -14.21
N GLU A 113 -16.17 10.14 -13.99
CA GLU A 113 -15.51 11.44 -14.12
C GLU A 113 -14.27 11.57 -13.22
N ILE A 114 -14.37 11.08 -11.97
CA ILE A 114 -13.23 11.04 -11.05
C ILE A 114 -12.12 10.14 -11.61
N LYS A 115 -12.45 8.91 -12.04
CA LYS A 115 -11.46 7.98 -12.59
C LYS A 115 -10.81 8.49 -13.87
N ASP A 116 -11.57 9.11 -14.76
CA ASP A 116 -11.05 9.72 -15.99
C ASP A 116 -10.09 10.86 -15.67
N PHE A 117 -10.46 11.74 -14.73
CA PHE A 117 -9.58 12.81 -14.25
C PHE A 117 -8.28 12.25 -13.64
N TYR A 118 -8.36 11.19 -12.83
CA TYR A 118 -7.18 10.56 -12.24
C TYR A 118 -6.32 9.83 -13.27
N SER A 119 -6.93 9.25 -14.32
CA SER A 119 -6.21 8.60 -15.41
C SER A 119 -5.43 9.63 -16.26
N GLU A 120 -6.02 10.79 -16.54
CA GLU A 120 -5.33 11.88 -17.24
C GLU A 120 -4.25 12.56 -16.36
N ASN A 121 -4.47 12.60 -15.04
CA ASN A 121 -3.64 13.36 -14.10
C ASN A 121 -2.98 12.48 -13.03
N TRP A 122 -2.59 11.27 -13.41
CA TRP A 122 -2.12 10.25 -12.48
C TRP A 122 -0.87 10.69 -11.71
N LEU A 123 0.04 11.44 -12.35
CA LEU A 123 1.27 11.90 -11.70
C LEU A 123 0.97 12.89 -10.56
N PHE A 124 0.00 13.79 -10.79
CA PHE A 124 -0.52 14.66 -9.75
C PHE A 124 -1.14 13.85 -8.61
N VAL A 125 -1.98 12.85 -8.92
CA VAL A 125 -2.62 12.01 -7.89
C VAL A 125 -1.57 11.30 -7.04
N PHE A 126 -0.61 10.60 -7.66
CA PHE A 126 0.37 9.79 -6.93
C PHE A 126 1.33 10.63 -6.09
N LYS A 127 1.68 11.84 -6.54
CA LYS A 127 2.53 12.77 -5.77
C LYS A 127 1.81 13.45 -4.60
N ASN A 128 0.49 13.38 -4.54
CA ASN A 128 -0.32 14.09 -3.54
C ASN A 128 -1.32 13.15 -2.85
N LEU A 129 -1.04 11.84 -2.76
CA LEU A 129 -1.88 10.86 -2.03
C LEU A 129 -2.21 11.31 -0.60
N ASP A 130 -1.30 12.01 0.08
CA ASP A 130 -1.52 12.60 1.41
C ASP A 130 -2.67 13.62 1.46
N LYS A 131 -3.11 14.15 0.31
CA LYS A 131 -4.27 15.04 0.17
C LYS A 131 -5.57 14.30 -0.09
N PHE A 132 -5.53 13.00 -0.33
CA PHE A 132 -6.69 12.18 -0.59
C PHE A 132 -7.01 11.23 0.57
N GLU A 133 -8.25 10.79 0.63
CA GLU A 133 -8.71 9.72 1.48
C GLU A 133 -9.35 8.63 0.63
N VAL A 134 -9.24 7.38 1.07
CA VAL A 134 -9.92 6.26 0.41
C VAL A 134 -11.29 6.09 1.04
N LYS A 135 -12.33 6.31 0.25
CA LYS A 135 -13.71 5.98 0.63
C LYS A 135 -14.05 4.58 0.14
N PHE A 136 -14.66 3.79 1.03
CA PHE A 136 -15.23 2.48 0.68
C PHE A 136 -16.38 2.65 -0.32
N VAL A 137 -16.36 1.92 -1.44
CA VAL A 137 -17.49 1.82 -2.36
C VAL A 137 -18.15 0.46 -2.23
N ASP A 138 -17.37 -0.60 -2.38
CA ASP A 138 -17.81 -1.99 -2.21
C ASP A 138 -16.64 -2.89 -1.78
N PHE A 139 -16.90 -4.16 -1.48
CA PHE A 139 -15.84 -5.16 -1.43
C PHE A 139 -15.41 -5.54 -2.84
N TRP A 140 -14.10 -5.73 -3.02
CA TRP A 140 -13.54 -6.03 -4.33
C TRP A 140 -14.00 -7.41 -4.81
N LYS A 141 -14.75 -7.39 -5.91
CA LYS A 141 -15.23 -8.56 -6.65
C LYS A 141 -14.59 -8.59 -8.02
N LEU A 142 -14.17 -9.79 -8.44
CA LEU A 142 -13.61 -10.08 -9.74
C LEU A 142 -14.58 -10.96 -10.54
N GLU A 143 -14.64 -10.68 -11.84
CA GLU A 143 -15.38 -11.46 -12.83
C GLU A 143 -14.40 -12.01 -13.85
N ALA A 144 -14.67 -13.21 -14.37
CA ALA A 144 -13.88 -13.78 -15.44
C ALA A 144 -14.09 -13.02 -16.75
N ASN A 145 -13.17 -13.13 -17.71
CA ASN A 145 -13.30 -12.48 -19.03
C ASN A 145 -14.59 -12.87 -19.78
N ASN A 146 -15.12 -14.07 -19.52
CA ASN A 146 -16.39 -14.54 -20.06
C ASN A 146 -17.62 -14.12 -19.22
N LYS A 147 -17.46 -13.17 -18.29
CA LYS A 147 -18.46 -12.70 -17.32
C LYS A 147 -19.00 -13.76 -16.38
N LYS A 148 -18.31 -14.89 -16.22
CA LYS A 148 -18.66 -15.88 -15.19
C LYS A 148 -18.22 -15.36 -13.82
N GLN A 149 -19.06 -15.66 -12.83
CA GLN A 149 -18.75 -15.41 -11.42
C GLN A 149 -17.55 -16.27 -11.00
N LEU A 150 -16.46 -15.62 -10.56
CA LEU A 150 -15.27 -16.31 -10.03
C LEU A 150 -15.41 -16.66 -8.56
N HIS A 151 -16.08 -15.80 -7.79
CA HIS A 151 -16.16 -15.92 -6.34
C HIS A 151 -17.05 -17.07 -5.87
N SER A 152 -16.64 -17.73 -4.79
CA SER A 152 -17.45 -18.74 -4.12
C SER A 152 -18.72 -18.14 -3.50
N LYS A 153 -19.73 -18.97 -3.28
CA LYS A 153 -20.97 -18.54 -2.60
C LYS A 153 -20.68 -18.16 -1.15
N GLU A 154 -19.72 -18.82 -0.53
CA GLU A 154 -19.26 -18.59 0.83
C GLU A 154 -18.63 -17.20 0.95
N PHE A 155 -17.75 -16.83 0.02
CA PHE A 155 -17.15 -15.50 -0.03
C PHE A 155 -18.19 -14.40 -0.21
N LEU A 156 -19.10 -14.55 -1.18
CA LEU A 156 -20.16 -13.57 -1.42
C LEU A 156 -21.07 -13.38 -0.19
N LYS A 157 -21.49 -14.48 0.44
CA LYS A 157 -22.27 -14.41 1.69
C LYS A 157 -21.50 -13.75 2.83
N ALA A 158 -20.18 -13.90 2.88
CA ALA A 158 -19.35 -13.30 3.92
C ALA A 158 -19.27 -11.77 3.75
N ILE A 159 -19.04 -11.28 2.52
CA ILE A 159 -19.00 -9.83 2.26
C ILE A 159 -20.37 -9.17 2.43
N ASP A 160 -21.46 -9.85 2.07
CA ASP A 160 -22.83 -9.32 2.24
C ASP A 160 -23.22 -9.11 3.71
N LYS A 161 -22.61 -9.88 4.62
CA LYS A 161 -22.85 -9.81 6.07
C LYS A 161 -21.91 -8.85 6.79
N LYS A 162 -20.85 -8.35 6.14
CA LYS A 162 -19.89 -7.46 6.79
C LYS A 162 -20.46 -6.05 6.94
N GLU A 163 -20.16 -5.44 8.08
CA GLU A 163 -20.49 -4.04 8.31
C GLU A 163 -19.67 -3.15 7.35
N LYS A 164 -20.34 -2.19 6.73
CA LYS A 164 -19.67 -1.21 5.88
C LYS A 164 -18.82 -0.27 6.75
N PRO A 165 -17.58 0.03 6.36
CA PRO A 165 -16.72 0.96 7.08
C PRO A 165 -17.38 2.33 7.23
N LYS A 166 -17.34 2.89 8.44
CA LYS A 166 -17.88 4.23 8.74
C LYS A 166 -16.90 5.36 8.47
N THR A 167 -15.60 5.04 8.43
CA THR A 167 -14.52 6.00 8.28
C THR A 167 -13.74 5.77 7.00
N ASN A 168 -13.29 6.86 6.38
CA ASN A 168 -12.38 6.80 5.24
C ASN A 168 -10.95 6.50 5.72
N TYR A 169 -10.13 5.93 4.85
CA TYR A 169 -8.71 5.69 5.13
C TYR A 169 -7.87 6.91 4.75
N LEU A 170 -6.99 7.35 5.64
CA LEU A 170 -6.14 8.51 5.46
C LEU A 170 -4.69 8.08 5.23
N PHE A 171 -4.05 8.65 4.21
CA PHE A 171 -2.60 8.52 4.05
C PHE A 171 -1.85 9.52 4.94
N SER A 172 -0.75 9.07 5.54
CA SER A 172 0.19 9.90 6.32
C SER A 172 1.09 10.77 5.44
N ASP A 173 1.41 10.28 4.24
CA ASP A 173 2.33 10.88 3.28
C ASP A 173 1.99 10.39 1.86
N SER A 174 2.79 10.75 0.86
CA SER A 174 2.61 10.36 -0.55
C SER A 174 3.64 9.34 -1.05
N ASN A 175 4.43 8.74 -0.15
CA ASN A 175 5.51 7.85 -0.53
C ASN A 175 4.98 6.48 -0.96
N LEU A 176 5.47 6.00 -2.09
CA LEU A 176 5.17 4.68 -2.64
C LEU A 176 6.21 3.66 -2.17
N ASP A 177 5.73 2.44 -1.90
CA ASP A 177 6.60 1.33 -1.55
C ASP A 177 7.16 0.63 -2.79
N LEU A 178 6.35 0.55 -3.84
CA LEU A 178 6.60 -0.31 -4.99
C LEU A 178 5.80 0.14 -6.21
N VAL A 179 6.40 -0.02 -7.40
CA VAL A 179 5.73 0.00 -8.69
C VAL A 179 6.20 -1.25 -9.44
N GLN A 180 5.28 -2.09 -9.90
CA GLN A 180 5.62 -3.32 -10.60
C GLN A 180 4.57 -3.71 -11.65
N THR A 181 5.00 -4.47 -12.65
CA THR A 181 4.11 -5.07 -13.65
C THR A 181 3.36 -6.27 -13.07
N GLY A 182 2.15 -6.52 -13.58
CA GLY A 182 1.40 -7.74 -13.27
C GLY A 182 1.86 -8.94 -14.08
N LYS A 183 1.71 -10.14 -13.50
CA LYS A 183 1.70 -11.45 -14.15
C LYS A 183 0.69 -11.53 -15.29
N GLU A 184 -0.39 -10.75 -15.22
CA GLU A 184 -1.37 -10.67 -16.31
C GLU A 184 -0.75 -10.23 -17.64
N ASN A 185 0.40 -9.53 -17.61
CA ASN A 185 1.09 -9.06 -18.81
C ASN A 185 1.63 -10.21 -19.67
N GLU A 186 1.77 -11.42 -19.14
CA GLU A 186 2.18 -12.60 -19.89
C GLU A 186 1.19 -12.94 -21.03
N ASP A 187 -0.10 -12.63 -20.84
CA ASP A 187 -1.16 -12.88 -21.82
C ASP A 187 -1.61 -11.62 -22.57
N LEU A 188 -1.08 -10.45 -22.25
CA LEU A 188 -1.54 -9.17 -22.81
C LEU A 188 -0.54 -8.60 -23.82
N THR A 189 -0.99 -8.46 -25.06
CA THR A 189 -0.14 -7.95 -26.17
C THR A 189 -0.17 -6.43 -26.30
N ASN A 190 -1.35 -5.80 -26.13
CA ASN A 190 -1.56 -4.37 -26.37
C ASN A 190 -1.81 -3.56 -25.09
N LEU A 191 -1.76 -4.22 -23.94
CA LEU A 191 -2.11 -3.67 -22.65
C LEU A 191 -1.09 -4.14 -21.62
N SER A 192 -0.66 -3.25 -20.73
CA SER A 192 0.19 -3.61 -19.60
C SER A 192 -0.54 -3.28 -18.31
N VAL A 193 -0.64 -4.23 -17.39
CA VAL A 193 -1.11 -4.01 -16.02
C VAL A 193 0.07 -3.59 -15.17
N ILE A 194 -0.07 -2.46 -14.48
CA ILE A 194 0.93 -1.94 -13.55
C ILE A 194 0.26 -1.69 -12.20
N TYR A 195 0.90 -2.16 -11.15
CA TYR A 195 0.49 -2.00 -9.77
C TYR A 195 1.39 -0.98 -9.06
N LEU A 196 0.79 -0.03 -8.37
CA LEU A 196 1.47 0.87 -7.46
C LEU A 196 1.03 0.54 -6.03
N LYS A 197 1.97 0.35 -5.11
CA LYS A 197 1.68 0.01 -3.71
C LYS A 197 2.09 1.13 -2.78
N LYS A 198 1.23 1.42 -1.80
CA LYS A 198 1.52 2.21 -0.62
C LYS A 198 0.88 1.57 0.60
N ASP A 199 1.67 1.12 1.56
CA ASP A 199 1.19 0.44 2.76
C ASP A 199 0.24 -0.73 2.37
N LYS A 200 -1.00 -0.69 2.85
CA LYS A 200 -2.08 -1.67 2.56
C LYS A 200 -2.91 -1.30 1.31
N PHE A 201 -2.57 -0.20 0.65
CA PHE A 201 -3.27 0.35 -0.50
C PHE A 201 -2.55 0.02 -1.80
N ILE A 202 -3.32 -0.37 -2.81
CA ILE A 202 -2.84 -0.74 -4.13
C ILE A 202 -3.66 0.00 -5.17
N ILE A 203 -2.97 0.58 -6.14
CA ILE A 203 -3.57 1.15 -7.34
C ILE A 203 -3.27 0.19 -8.48
N ARG A 204 -4.30 -0.42 -9.05
CA ARG A 204 -4.18 -1.21 -10.29
C ARG A 204 -4.44 -0.29 -11.47
N THR A 205 -3.52 -0.29 -12.43
CA THR A 205 -3.59 0.56 -13.62
C THR A 205 -3.43 -0.26 -14.88
N LEU A 206 -4.01 0.22 -15.96
CA LEU A 206 -3.92 -0.35 -17.30
C LEU A 206 -3.22 0.66 -18.21
N VAL A 207 -2.14 0.24 -18.86
CA VAL A 207 -1.38 1.08 -19.80
C VAL A 207 -1.57 0.52 -21.20
N LYS A 208 -2.21 1.30 -22.07
CA LYS A 208 -2.37 0.95 -23.48
C LYS A 208 -1.09 1.25 -24.24
N ASN A 209 -0.49 0.23 -24.86
CA ASN A 209 0.82 0.31 -25.48
C ASN A 209 0.85 1.28 -26.69
N ASP A 210 -0.29 1.44 -27.38
CA ASP A 210 -0.45 2.26 -28.59
C ASP A 210 -0.60 3.76 -28.29
N SER A 211 -1.37 4.08 -27.26
CA SER A 211 -1.82 5.43 -26.93
C SER A 211 -1.06 6.03 -25.74
N LYS A 212 -0.20 5.23 -25.08
CA LYS A 212 0.58 5.64 -23.89
C LYS A 212 -0.31 6.21 -22.79
N LYS A 213 -1.56 5.75 -22.74
CA LYS A 213 -2.54 6.18 -21.76
C LYS A 213 -2.55 5.20 -20.61
N LEU A 214 -2.33 5.73 -19.41
CA LEU A 214 -2.55 5.04 -18.16
C LEU A 214 -4.00 5.28 -17.72
N GLU A 215 -4.73 4.20 -17.48
CA GLU A 215 -6.10 4.19 -16.98
C GLU A 215 -6.08 3.62 -15.56
N ILE A 216 -6.75 4.29 -14.63
CA ILE A 216 -6.96 3.78 -13.28
C ILE A 216 -8.10 2.76 -13.32
N ASP A 217 -7.75 1.50 -13.07
CA ASP A 217 -8.74 0.43 -13.02
C ASP A 217 -9.38 0.34 -11.63
N LYS A 218 -8.56 0.08 -10.60
CA LYS A 218 -9.03 -0.16 -9.24
C LYS A 218 -8.15 0.52 -8.19
N PHE A 219 -8.82 0.92 -7.11
CA PHE A 219 -8.18 1.33 -5.86
C PHE A 219 -8.51 0.26 -4.81
N ILE A 220 -7.53 -0.55 -4.47
CA ILE A 220 -7.71 -1.73 -3.61
C ILE A 220 -7.12 -1.41 -2.25
N LEU A 221 -7.90 -1.57 -1.18
CA LEU A 221 -7.43 -1.35 0.18
C LEU A 221 -7.69 -2.57 1.06
N PHE A 222 -6.63 -3.13 1.63
CA PHE A 222 -6.71 -4.17 2.66
C PHE A 222 -6.79 -3.55 4.05
N TYR A 223 -7.90 -2.89 4.36
CA TYR A 223 -8.04 -2.08 5.58
C TYR A 223 -7.82 -2.90 6.87
N GLU A 224 -8.34 -4.13 6.90
CA GLU A 224 -8.28 -5.04 8.04
C GLU A 224 -6.90 -5.73 8.21
N SER A 225 -6.01 -5.64 7.20
CA SER A 225 -4.73 -6.37 7.23
C SER A 225 -3.90 -5.97 8.45
N PRO A 226 -3.32 -6.91 9.22
CA PRO A 226 -2.41 -6.57 10.30
C PRO A 226 -1.05 -6.05 9.79
N VAL A 227 -0.73 -6.29 8.52
CA VAL A 227 0.58 -5.99 7.91
C VAL A 227 0.45 -5.04 6.73
N THR A 228 1.49 -4.24 6.48
CA THR A 228 1.58 -3.33 5.30
C THR A 228 2.30 -3.98 4.11
N ARG A 229 2.87 -5.17 4.30
CA ARG A 229 3.57 -5.92 3.24
C ARG A 229 2.60 -6.83 2.51
N ILE A 230 1.80 -6.23 1.62
CA ILE A 230 0.90 -6.97 0.72
C ILE A 230 1.69 -7.45 -0.49
N ASN A 231 1.63 -8.76 -0.78
CA ASN A 231 2.31 -9.36 -1.93
C ASN A 231 1.49 -9.15 -3.21
N ILE A 232 1.99 -8.27 -4.10
CA ILE A 232 1.34 -7.96 -5.37
C ILE A 232 1.41 -9.14 -6.34
N ASP A 233 2.49 -9.93 -6.34
CA ASP A 233 2.64 -11.07 -7.25
C ASP A 233 1.54 -12.11 -7.00
N THR A 234 1.22 -12.38 -5.73
CA THR A 234 0.13 -13.31 -5.37
C THR A 234 -1.24 -12.80 -5.81
N ILE A 235 -1.50 -11.49 -5.67
CA ILE A 235 -2.74 -10.86 -6.15
C ILE A 235 -2.84 -10.97 -7.67
N SER A 236 -1.77 -10.59 -8.35
CA SER A 236 -1.65 -10.59 -9.80
C SER A 236 -1.78 -12.00 -10.38
N ASP A 237 -1.17 -13.00 -9.75
CA ASP A 237 -1.32 -14.43 -10.07
C ASP A 237 -2.77 -14.90 -9.95
N ALA A 238 -3.45 -14.55 -8.84
CA ALA A 238 -4.84 -14.93 -8.65
C ALA A 238 -5.72 -14.36 -9.78
N ILE A 239 -5.50 -13.10 -10.15
CA ILE A 239 -6.20 -12.46 -11.27
C ILE A 239 -5.85 -13.15 -12.59
N HIS A 240 -4.57 -13.39 -12.88
CA HIS A 240 -4.13 -14.06 -14.10
C HIS A 240 -4.82 -15.44 -14.26
N LEU A 241 -4.73 -16.29 -13.23
CA LEU A 241 -5.32 -17.63 -13.26
C LEU A 241 -6.86 -17.59 -13.34
N GLY A 242 -7.50 -16.73 -12.55
CA GLY A 242 -8.96 -16.64 -12.49
C GLY A 242 -9.56 -15.96 -13.72
N VAL A 243 -9.11 -14.75 -14.04
CA VAL A 243 -9.70 -13.89 -15.07
C VAL A 243 -9.29 -14.30 -16.47
N PHE A 244 -8.01 -14.66 -16.69
CA PHE A 244 -7.46 -14.95 -18.01
C PHE A 244 -7.53 -16.44 -18.35
N HIS A 245 -7.18 -17.32 -17.40
CA HIS A 245 -7.20 -18.77 -17.62
C HIS A 245 -8.50 -19.47 -17.17
N ASN A 246 -9.48 -18.73 -16.61
CA ASN A 246 -10.75 -19.25 -16.11
C ASN A 246 -10.61 -20.39 -15.07
N GLN A 247 -9.52 -20.41 -14.31
CA GLN A 247 -9.25 -21.42 -13.30
C GLN A 247 -9.86 -21.03 -11.96
N GLN A 248 -11.17 -21.26 -11.81
CA GLN A 248 -11.92 -20.84 -10.63
C GLN A 248 -11.38 -21.45 -9.32
N ASP A 249 -10.99 -22.72 -9.31
CA ASP A 249 -10.47 -23.37 -8.10
C ASP A 249 -9.13 -22.75 -7.64
N ALA A 250 -8.24 -22.45 -8.59
CA ALA A 250 -6.98 -21.77 -8.32
C ALA A 250 -7.24 -20.34 -7.82
N PHE A 251 -8.19 -19.63 -8.42
CA PHE A 251 -8.63 -18.32 -7.96
C PHE A 251 -9.15 -18.36 -6.52
N ILE A 252 -10.08 -19.27 -6.20
CA ILE A 252 -10.64 -19.41 -4.85
C ILE A 252 -9.53 -19.75 -3.85
N SER A 253 -8.64 -20.69 -4.21
CA SER A 253 -7.55 -21.11 -3.32
C SER A 253 -6.55 -19.98 -3.05
N THR A 254 -6.22 -19.17 -4.04
CA THR A 254 -5.25 -18.08 -3.88
C THR A 254 -5.92 -16.82 -3.32
N PHE A 255 -6.98 -16.33 -3.96
CA PHE A 255 -7.64 -15.09 -3.55
C PHE A 255 -8.42 -15.24 -2.25
N GLU A 256 -9.38 -16.16 -2.19
CA GLU A 256 -10.30 -16.21 -1.06
C GLU A 256 -9.71 -16.91 0.16
N LYS A 257 -8.87 -17.93 -0.03
CA LYS A 257 -8.29 -18.67 1.10
C LYS A 257 -6.94 -18.14 1.56
N HIS A 258 -6.11 -17.62 0.67
CA HIS A 258 -4.78 -17.10 1.05
C HIS A 258 -4.84 -15.59 1.25
N ILE A 259 -5.12 -14.81 0.20
CA ILE A 259 -5.06 -13.34 0.24
C ILE A 259 -6.06 -12.78 1.26
N VAL A 260 -7.32 -13.20 1.22
CA VAL A 260 -8.35 -12.70 2.15
C VAL A 260 -8.12 -13.16 3.59
N ASN A 261 -7.56 -14.35 3.80
CA ASN A 261 -7.24 -14.83 5.14
C ASN A 261 -6.06 -14.07 5.75
N GLU A 262 -5.02 -13.78 4.97
CA GLU A 262 -3.82 -13.08 5.42
C GLU A 262 -4.03 -11.57 5.58
N TYR A 263 -4.78 -10.95 4.66
CA TYR A 263 -4.89 -9.49 4.56
C TYR A 263 -6.30 -8.94 4.84
N GLY A 264 -7.27 -9.81 5.08
CA GLY A 264 -8.67 -9.43 5.23
C GLY A 264 -9.35 -9.13 3.90
N TYR A 265 -10.59 -8.67 3.99
CA TYR A 265 -11.44 -8.48 2.81
C TYR A 265 -11.10 -7.15 2.11
N PRO A 266 -10.66 -7.18 0.84
CA PRO A 266 -10.25 -5.97 0.13
C PRO A 266 -11.44 -5.07 -0.20
N TRP A 267 -11.25 -3.77 -0.01
CA TRP A 267 -12.17 -2.75 -0.50
C TRP A 267 -11.88 -2.47 -1.97
N ASP A 268 -12.93 -2.29 -2.77
CA ASP A 268 -12.91 -1.50 -3.99
C ASP A 268 -13.28 -0.08 -3.60
N GLY A 269 -12.26 0.78 -3.53
CA GLY A 269 -12.38 2.14 -3.04
C GLY A 269 -12.40 3.19 -4.14
N ILE A 270 -12.51 4.43 -3.70
CA ILE A 270 -12.26 5.61 -4.52
C ILE A 270 -11.42 6.62 -3.72
N LEU A 271 -10.49 7.29 -4.38
CA LEU A 271 -9.80 8.44 -3.79
C LEU A 271 -10.73 9.66 -3.85
N LEU A 272 -10.87 10.35 -2.72
CA LEU A 272 -11.57 11.63 -2.60
C LEU A 272 -10.64 12.65 -1.97
N TRP A 273 -10.74 13.90 -2.36
CA TRP A 273 -9.95 14.96 -1.74
C TRP A 273 -10.38 15.14 -0.27
N LYS A 274 -9.41 15.21 0.66
CA LYS A 274 -9.70 15.46 2.08
C LYS A 274 -10.34 16.84 2.26
N GLU A 275 -11.60 16.89 2.65
CA GLU A 275 -12.20 18.13 3.15
C GLU A 275 -11.62 18.40 4.55
N LYS A 276 -11.14 19.64 4.77
CA LYS A 276 -10.62 20.07 6.08
C LYS A 276 -11.76 20.54 6.97
#